data_AF-A0AAW0LNM5-F1
#
_entry.id   AF-A0AAW0LNM5-F1
#
_cell.length_a   1.000
_cell.length_b   1.000
_cell.length_c   1.000
_cell.angle_alpha   90.00
_cell.angle_beta   90.00
_cell.angle_gamma   90.00
#
_symmetry.space_group_name_H-M   'P 1'
#
loop_
_entity.id
_entity.type
_entity.pdbx_description
1 polymer ?
#
loop_
_entity_poly.entity_id
_entity_poly.type
_entity_poly.pdbx_seq_one_letter_code
_entity_poly.pdbx_strand_id
1 'polypeptide(L)'
;MTRKPRYEIGLKIGVVLDVDVLEKGVQWGKFLRVRIHLDATTKLIRGKKVSIEKGESRWVFFKYEHLPNFYYRCGRLDHGEKD
;
A
#
# COMPACT_ATOMS: atom_id res chain seq x y z
N MET A 1 -8.05 -2.10 -14.26
CA MET A 1 -8.71 -2.17 -12.93
C MET A 1 -9.34 -0.81 -12.63
N THR A 2 -10.56 -0.80 -12.09
CA THR A 2 -11.34 0.40 -11.72
C THR A 2 -10.94 0.95 -10.34
N ARG A 3 -11.52 2.09 -9.91
CA ARG A 3 -11.20 2.76 -8.63
C ARG A 3 -11.51 1.93 -7.37
N LYS A 4 -12.57 1.11 -7.40
CA LYS A 4 -13.10 0.38 -6.24
C LYS A 4 -12.09 -0.62 -5.63
N PRO A 5 -11.52 -1.59 -6.38
CA PRO A 5 -10.55 -2.54 -5.81
C PRO A 5 -9.31 -1.87 -5.22
N ARG A 6 -8.83 -0.76 -5.82
CA ARG A 6 -7.69 -0.02 -5.29
C ARG A 6 -8.00 0.61 -3.93
N TYR A 7 -9.18 1.20 -3.80
CA TYR A 7 -9.64 1.81 -2.55
C TYR A 7 -9.77 0.74 -1.45
N GLU A 8 -10.39 -0.41 -1.75
CA GLU A 8 -10.55 -1.51 -0.79
C GLU A 8 -9.21 -2.11 -0.33
N ILE A 9 -8.24 -2.25 -1.25
CA ILE A 9 -6.89 -2.68 -0.89
C ILE A 9 -6.24 -1.65 0.02
N GLY A 10 -6.33 -0.35 -0.31
CA GLY A 10 -5.77 0.73 0.49
C GLY A 10 -6.33 0.77 1.92
N LEU A 11 -7.64 0.60 2.08
CA LEU A 11 -8.32 0.55 3.39
C LEU A 11 -7.80 -0.58 4.29
N LYS A 12 -7.29 -1.68 3.71
CA LYS A 12 -6.71 -2.79 4.48
C LYS A 12 -5.33 -2.48 5.05
N ILE A 13 -4.74 -1.34 4.69
CA ILE A 13 -3.39 -0.89 5.08
C ILE A 13 -3.47 0.37 5.95
N GLY A 14 -4.34 1.31 5.60
CA GLY A 14 -4.47 2.59 6.30
C GLY A 14 -5.61 3.44 5.74
N VAL A 15 -5.63 4.71 6.10
CA VAL A 15 -6.65 5.66 5.65
C VAL A 15 -6.32 6.09 4.22
N VAL A 16 -7.18 5.80 3.25
CA VAL A 16 -6.93 6.15 1.86
C VAL A 16 -7.14 7.66 1.64
N LEU A 17 -6.09 8.34 1.19
CA LEU A 17 -6.11 9.76 0.84
C LEU A 17 -6.46 9.96 -0.63
N ASP A 18 -5.85 9.16 -1.50
CA ASP A 18 -6.04 9.26 -2.94
C ASP A 18 -5.79 7.92 -3.64
N VAL A 19 -6.46 7.72 -4.77
CA VAL A 19 -6.30 6.53 -5.61
C VAL A 19 -5.98 7.01 -7.01
N ASP A 20 -4.80 6.64 -7.50
CA ASP A 20 -4.41 6.96 -8.87
C ASP A 20 -5.33 6.22 -9.85
N VAL A 21 -6.12 6.95 -10.62
CA VAL A 21 -6.99 6.40 -11.68
C VAL A 21 -6.97 7.41 -12.83
N LEU A 22 -6.63 6.95 -14.04
CA LEU A 22 -6.77 7.77 -15.25
C LEU A 22 -8.24 8.16 -15.42
N GLU A 23 -8.56 9.37 -15.89
CA GLU A 23 -9.95 9.86 -16.06
C GLU A 23 -10.87 8.91 -16.85
N LYS A 24 -10.29 8.07 -17.73
CA LYS A 24 -11.01 7.02 -18.48
C LYS A 24 -11.24 5.70 -17.71
N GLY A 25 -11.04 5.69 -16.40
CA GLY A 25 -11.41 4.59 -15.49
C GLY A 25 -10.55 3.33 -15.56
N VAL A 26 -9.60 3.24 -16.49
CA VAL A 26 -8.70 2.09 -16.63
C VAL A 26 -7.27 2.56 -16.81
N GLN A 27 -6.49 2.49 -15.73
CA GLN A 27 -5.05 2.61 -15.81
C GLN A 27 -4.46 1.20 -16.02
N TRP A 28 -3.84 0.98 -17.19
CA TRP A 28 -3.02 -0.18 -17.49
C TRP A 28 -1.60 0.10 -17.01
N GLY A 29 -1.25 -0.42 -15.83
CA GLY A 29 0.08 -0.30 -15.26
C GLY A 29 0.46 -1.59 -14.55
N LYS A 30 1.77 -1.87 -14.47
CA LYS A 30 2.29 -3.03 -13.72
C LYS A 30 1.95 -2.98 -12.22
N PHE A 31 1.56 -1.80 -11.71
CA PHE A 31 1.31 -1.55 -10.30
C PHE A 31 0.03 -0.75 -10.08
N LEU A 32 -0.60 -0.96 -8.92
CA LEU A 32 -1.68 -0.13 -8.40
C LEU A 32 -1.07 0.87 -7.43
N ARG A 33 -1.33 2.16 -7.63
CA ARG A 33 -0.85 3.24 -6.75
C ARG A 33 -2.00 3.78 -5.93
N VAL A 34 -1.78 3.85 -4.62
CA VAL A 34 -2.73 4.39 -3.64
C VAL A 34 -1.92 5.23 -2.66
N ARG A 35 -2.37 6.45 -2.40
CA ARG A 35 -1.83 7.31 -1.35
C ARG A 35 -2.63 7.04 -0.09
N ILE A 36 -1.95 6.63 0.98
CA ILE A 36 -2.57 6.36 2.27
C ILE A 36 -1.90 7.18 3.37
N HIS A 37 -2.67 7.51 4.40
CA HIS A 37 -2.18 7.93 5.70
C HIS A 37 -2.04 6.68 6.58
N LEU A 38 -0.84 6.46 7.08
CA LEU A 38 -0.49 5.31 7.90
C LEU A 38 0.37 5.78 9.08
N ASP A 39 0.20 5.15 10.24
CA ASP A 39 1.01 5.43 11.41
C ASP A 39 2.43 4.90 11.19
N ALA A 40 3.40 5.80 11.16
CA ALA A 40 4.80 5.52 10.87
C ALA A 40 5.48 4.61 11.91
N THR A 41 4.93 4.52 13.13
CA THR A 41 5.42 3.63 14.19
C THR A 41 5.06 2.16 13.93
N THR A 42 4.09 1.93 13.06
CA THR A 42 3.64 0.58 12.68
C THR A 42 4.59 -0.06 11.68
N LYS A 43 4.67 -1.40 11.70
CA LYS A 43 5.51 -2.13 10.75
C LYS A 43 4.91 -2.03 9.35
N LEU A 44 5.72 -1.61 8.40
CA LEU A 44 5.36 -1.59 6.98
C LEU A 44 5.18 -3.03 6.46
N ILE A 45 3.96 -3.35 6.03
CA ILE A 45 3.63 -4.66 5.49
C ILE A 45 4.16 -4.81 4.06
N ARG A 46 4.96 -5.84 3.80
CA ARG A 46 5.53 -6.08 2.45
C ARG A 46 4.63 -6.92 1.56
N GLY A 47 3.74 -7.69 2.16
CA GLY A 47 2.75 -8.47 1.44
C GLY A 47 1.60 -8.87 2.34
N LYS A 48 0.41 -8.96 1.76
CA LYS A 48 -0.81 -9.40 2.45
C LYS A 48 -1.63 -10.26 1.51
N LYS A 49 -2.26 -11.29 2.07
CA LYS A 49 -3.28 -12.05 1.36
C LYS A 49 -4.56 -11.23 1.32
N VAL A 50 -5.03 -10.91 0.13
CA VAL A 50 -6.20 -10.04 -0.08
C VAL A 50 -7.26 -10.81 -0.84
N SER A 51 -8.48 -10.85 -0.30
CA SER A 51 -9.65 -11.35 -1.01
C SER A 51 -10.10 -10.29 -2.01
N ILE A 52 -10.17 -10.66 -3.30
CA ILE A 52 -10.44 -9.72 -4.40
C ILE A 52 -11.85 -9.89 -4.97
N GLU A 53 -12.43 -11.10 -4.97
CA GLU A 53 -13.85 -11.37 -5.23
C GLU A 53 -14.10 -12.90 -5.12
N LYS A 54 -15.34 -13.33 -4.86
CA LYS A 54 -15.78 -14.75 -4.88
C LYS A 54 -14.89 -15.75 -4.11
N GLY A 55 -14.30 -15.34 -2.99
CA GLY A 55 -13.44 -16.21 -2.17
C GLY A 55 -12.03 -16.43 -2.72
N GLU A 56 -11.69 -15.85 -3.87
CA GLU A 56 -10.31 -15.87 -4.37
C GLU A 56 -9.44 -14.91 -3.55
N SER A 57 -8.48 -15.49 -2.86
CA SER A 57 -7.45 -14.77 -2.13
C SER A 57 -6.15 -14.72 -2.95
N ARG A 58 -5.61 -13.52 -3.19
CA ARG A 58 -4.33 -13.34 -3.88
C ARG A 58 -3.30 -12.72 -2.95
N TRP A 59 -2.05 -13.13 -3.10
CA TRP A 59 -0.94 -12.42 -2.48
C TRP A 59 -0.71 -11.11 -3.22
N VAL A 60 -0.80 -10.01 -2.50
CA VAL A 60 -0.45 -8.69 -3.01
C VAL A 60 0.80 -8.24 -2.28
N PHE A 61 1.82 -7.86 -3.05
CA PHE A 61 3.05 -7.30 -2.54
C PHE A 61 2.97 -5.78 -2.58
N PHE A 62 3.38 -5.12 -1.50
CA PHE A 62 3.38 -3.68 -1.38
C PHE A 62 4.79 -3.14 -1.58
N LYS A 63 4.87 -2.06 -2.36
CA LYS A 63 6.05 -1.22 -2.48
C LYS A 63 5.67 0.17 -2.02
N TYR A 64 6.50 0.75 -1.19
CA TYR A 64 6.30 2.08 -0.64
C TYR A 64 7.20 3.06 -1.40
N GLU A 65 6.63 4.17 -1.82
CA GLU A 65 7.34 5.28 -2.45
C GLU A 65 7.44 6.41 -1.40
N HIS A 66 8.53 7.19 -1.41
CA HIS A 66 8.72 8.39 -0.58
C HIS A 66 8.77 8.14 0.94
N LEU A 67 9.35 7.03 1.39
CA LEU A 67 9.63 6.82 2.82
C LEU A 67 10.89 7.62 3.24
N PRO A 68 10.87 8.34 4.38
CA PRO A 68 12.11 8.81 5.02
C PRO A 68 12.98 7.61 5.43
N ASN A 69 14.22 7.85 5.86
CA ASN A 69 15.17 6.80 6.26
C ASN A 69 14.49 5.74 7.14
N PHE A 70 14.26 4.56 6.57
CA PHE A 70 13.56 3.45 7.21
C PHE A 70 14.52 2.28 7.39
N TYR A 71 14.50 1.67 8.57
CA TYR A 71 15.40 0.56 8.86
C TYR A 71 14.85 -0.72 8.24
N TYR A 72 15.43 -1.15 7.12
CA TYR A 72 14.97 -2.29 6.32
C TYR A 72 14.84 -3.59 7.14
N ARG A 73 15.61 -3.73 8.22
CA ARG A 73 15.60 -4.93 9.08
C ARG A 73 14.35 -5.03 9.97
N CYS A 74 13.85 -3.91 10.52
CA CYS A 74 12.73 -3.92 11.47
C CYS A 74 11.41 -3.42 10.87
N GLY A 75 11.44 -2.77 9.71
CA GLY A 75 10.24 -2.32 8.98
C GLY A 75 9.52 -1.15 9.65
N ARG A 76 10.17 -0.44 10.56
CA ARG A 76 9.66 0.78 11.21
C ARG A 76 10.38 2.01 10.68
N LEU A 77 9.63 3.10 10.56
CA LEU A 77 10.16 4.44 10.41
C LEU A 77 10.54 4.90 11.83
N ASP A 78 11.68 5.58 12.01
CA ASP A 78 12.22 6.05 13.32
C ASP A 78 13.20 5.13 14.07
N HIS A 79 13.70 4.05 13.47
CA HIS A 79 14.94 3.40 13.97
C HIS A 79 16.18 3.97 13.28
N GLY A 80 16.30 5.30 13.26
CA GLY A 80 17.60 5.92 13.01
C GLY A 80 18.45 5.69 14.25
N GLU A 81 19.54 4.93 14.13
CA GLU A 81 20.58 4.87 15.17
C GLU A 81 20.90 6.30 15.57
N LYS A 82 20.53 6.67 16.81
CA LYS A 82 21.21 7.74 17.53
C LYS A 82 22.54 7.13 17.97
N ASP A 83 23.56 7.34 17.17
CA ASP A 83 24.95 7.36 17.61
C ASP A 83 25.59 8.66 17.09
#